data_AF-A0A0N4TQR3-F1
#
_entry.id   AF-A0A0N4TQR3-F1
#
_cell.length_a   1.000
_cell.length_b   1.000
_cell.length_c   1.000
_cell.angle_alpha   90.00
_cell.angle_beta   90.00
_cell.angle_gamma   90.00
#
_symmetry.space_group_name_H-M   'P 1'
#
loop_
_entity.id
_entity.type
_entity.pdbx_description
1 polymer ?
#
loop_
_entity_poly.entity_id
_entity_poly.type
_entity_poly.pdbx_seq_one_letter_code
_entity_poly.pdbx_strand_id
1 'polypeptide(L)'
;MSDNHPQLHNDFIPFQNSASSINLNCCGATGEVQHINYLAEHIGNLFITGECSDVTLKVEGRLVAAHRVILAARSQYFRALLYNGMKETRDLEIELVDTSLNGFKMLMKYIYTGKLSLSSMKEELVLEVLGLAHKYGFTDLEISISEYMKAMLNVRNVCTIYSVAHLYSLRSLCDVCLNFADKHAPEVISTQGFLQLPANAVEQMIQRDSLCAPEIDIFRAVREWIRQHPDQQEDAQMIVARLRLSLIKLDDLLNVIRPSGLVASDAILDAIKERSEKKSGELTYRGFLLPNVNVMSSTFNATVLTGEGSTTLLSGETSRYDMERGFTTHVISDKNPGIIIQLGRPFIINHIRLLLWDRDQRSYNYYVEISMDQEVWIRVVDHSNYLCRSRQMLYFTPRVVNFIRIVGTYNTVNNSFHLVSIEAMYTSEPFDVDPVTTLLVPSANVATIANNAIVIEGVSRSRNALINGETSNYDWDNGYTCHQLGSGAIIVQLPQPYLIDSMRLLLWDCDDRHYSYYVEVSCDNTSWTRIADKTQEHCRAWQILRFDRLPVVFIRLVGTHNSVNEVFHCVHFECPAQRSAFTPLGTFGSMVNASTFERNEEVDSIRNPLSACISVTSSTD
;
A
#
# COMPACT_ATOMS: atom_id res chain seq x y z
N MET A 1 17.18 -21.24 -77.06
CA MET A 1 17.87 -21.97 -75.98
C MET A 1 18.70 -20.98 -75.20
N SER A 2 18.20 -20.56 -74.03
CA SER A 2 18.95 -20.16 -72.83
C SER A 2 18.01 -19.29 -71.99
N ASP A 3 17.39 -19.90 -70.96
CA ASP A 3 16.58 -19.19 -69.97
C ASP A 3 17.36 -19.04 -68.66
N ASN A 4 17.22 -17.86 -68.07
CA ASN A 4 17.75 -17.42 -66.78
C ASN A 4 16.83 -17.85 -65.64
N HIS A 5 17.41 -18.27 -64.50
CA HIS A 5 16.76 -18.23 -63.20
C HIS A 5 17.75 -17.75 -62.11
N PRO A 6 17.33 -16.86 -61.19
CA PRO A 6 18.20 -16.34 -60.13
C PRO A 6 18.13 -17.20 -58.85
N GLN A 7 19.27 -17.28 -58.16
CA GLN A 7 19.48 -18.02 -56.90
C GLN A 7 19.01 -17.21 -55.68
N LEU A 8 18.32 -17.88 -54.75
CA LEU A 8 17.98 -17.39 -53.41
C LEU A 8 19.08 -17.80 -52.42
N HIS A 9 19.71 -16.82 -51.79
CA HIS A 9 20.65 -17.03 -50.68
C HIS A 9 19.89 -17.25 -49.36
N ASN A 10 20.17 -18.38 -48.70
CA ASN A 10 19.72 -18.71 -47.34
C ASN A 10 20.81 -18.31 -46.34
N ASP A 11 20.64 -17.21 -45.63
CA ASP A 11 21.52 -16.84 -44.51
C ASP A 11 21.03 -17.53 -43.22
N PHE A 12 21.60 -18.71 -42.94
CA PHE A 12 21.47 -19.41 -41.67
C PHE A 12 22.46 -18.83 -40.65
N ILE A 13 21.94 -18.34 -39.51
CA ILE A 13 22.74 -18.07 -38.32
C ILE A 13 22.98 -19.41 -37.60
N PRO A 14 24.22 -19.86 -37.37
CA PRO A 14 24.48 -21.15 -36.76
C PRO A 14 24.25 -21.10 -35.24
N PHE A 15 23.51 -22.09 -34.72
CA PHE A 15 23.44 -22.37 -33.29
C PHE A 15 24.80 -22.90 -32.80
N GLN A 16 25.45 -22.21 -31.87
CA GLN A 16 26.61 -22.76 -31.16
C GLN A 16 26.16 -23.89 -30.23
N ASN A 17 26.62 -25.11 -30.53
CA ASN A 17 26.58 -26.24 -29.60
C ASN A 17 27.51 -25.95 -28.42
N SER A 18 26.96 -25.52 -27.30
CA SER A 18 27.67 -25.61 -26.01
C SER A 18 27.73 -27.07 -25.60
N ALA A 19 28.95 -27.63 -25.58
CA ALA A 19 29.22 -28.99 -25.15
C ALA A 19 28.61 -29.27 -23.77
N SER A 20 27.69 -30.22 -23.72
CA SER A 20 27.07 -30.73 -22.50
C SER A 20 28.10 -31.53 -21.70
N SER A 21 28.51 -31.00 -20.55
CA SER A 21 29.14 -31.77 -19.49
C SER A 21 28.15 -32.85 -19.02
N ILE A 22 28.54 -34.11 -19.20
CA ILE A 22 27.76 -35.30 -18.85
C ILE A 22 27.62 -35.35 -17.32
N ASN A 23 26.43 -35.06 -16.80
CA ASN A 23 26.06 -35.38 -15.42
C ASN A 23 25.27 -36.69 -15.43
N LEU A 24 25.99 -37.82 -15.34
CA LEU A 24 25.43 -39.12 -15.02
C LEU A 24 25.09 -39.12 -13.52
N ASN A 25 23.87 -38.70 -13.18
CA ASN A 25 23.32 -38.97 -11.85
C ASN A 25 21.79 -39.00 -11.90
N CYS A 26 21.23 -40.16 -12.27
CA CYS A 26 19.81 -40.44 -12.15
C CYS A 26 19.60 -41.75 -11.38
N CYS A 27 19.94 -41.72 -10.09
CA CYS A 27 19.37 -42.61 -9.07
C CYS A 27 19.29 -41.81 -7.77
N GLY A 28 18.37 -40.84 -7.70
CA GLY A 28 18.09 -40.09 -6.49
C GLY A 28 16.90 -40.69 -5.76
N ALA A 29 17.15 -41.34 -4.62
CA ALA A 29 16.33 -41.61 -3.41
C ALA A 29 14.77 -41.75 -3.43
N THR A 30 14.08 -41.67 -4.56
CA THR A 30 12.60 -41.58 -4.66
C THR A 30 11.98 -42.74 -5.45
N GLY A 31 12.78 -43.57 -6.11
CA GLY A 31 12.29 -44.63 -7.01
C GLY A 31 11.74 -44.13 -8.34
N GLU A 32 11.84 -42.83 -8.63
CA GLU A 32 11.33 -42.22 -9.86
C GLU A 32 12.43 -42.05 -10.93
N VAL A 33 12.13 -42.44 -12.17
CA VAL A 33 13.00 -42.22 -13.34
C VAL A 33 12.56 -40.95 -14.06
N GLN A 34 13.44 -39.94 -14.13
CA GLN A 34 13.13 -38.63 -14.72
C GLN A 34 13.88 -38.40 -16.04
N HIS A 35 13.20 -38.62 -17.17
CA HIS A 35 13.74 -38.41 -18.53
C HIS A 35 13.11 -37.22 -19.27
N ILE A 36 12.51 -36.27 -18.53
CA ILE A 36 11.77 -35.14 -19.11
C ILE A 36 12.63 -34.27 -20.04
N ASN A 37 13.93 -34.14 -19.75
CA ASN A 37 14.86 -33.38 -20.60
C ASN A 37 15.07 -34.05 -21.96
N TYR A 38 15.24 -35.37 -22.00
CA TYR A 38 15.37 -36.14 -23.24
C TYR A 38 14.06 -36.10 -24.05
N LEU A 39 12.91 -36.20 -23.37
CA LEU A 39 11.61 -36.05 -24.02
C LEU A 39 11.47 -34.67 -24.69
N ALA A 40 11.82 -33.60 -23.98
CA ALA A 40 11.78 -32.24 -24.51
C ALA A 40 12.76 -32.04 -25.68
N GLU A 41 13.92 -32.67 -25.67
CA GLU A 41 14.88 -32.66 -26.77
C GLU A 41 14.35 -33.42 -27.99
N HIS A 42 13.82 -34.63 -27.79
CA HIS A 42 13.23 -35.43 -28.87
C HIS A 42 12.05 -34.73 -29.53
N ILE A 43 11.13 -34.17 -28.74
CA ILE A 43 10.01 -33.38 -29.28
C ILE A 43 10.54 -32.11 -29.95
N GLY A 44 11.51 -31.42 -29.34
CA GLY A 44 12.18 -30.26 -29.92
C GLY A 44 12.78 -30.53 -31.30
N ASN A 45 13.37 -31.70 -31.51
CA ASN A 45 13.96 -32.09 -32.79
C ASN A 45 12.91 -32.22 -33.90
N LEU A 46 11.66 -32.60 -33.60
CA LEU A 46 10.57 -32.64 -34.58
C LEU A 46 10.30 -31.26 -35.19
N PHE A 47 10.45 -30.18 -34.42
CA PHE A 47 10.33 -28.83 -34.95
C PHE A 47 11.48 -28.45 -35.90
N ILE A 48 12.68 -28.96 -35.64
CA ILE A 48 13.87 -28.68 -36.46
C ILE A 48 13.82 -29.46 -37.78
N THR A 49 13.46 -30.74 -37.74
CA THR A 49 13.45 -31.62 -38.92
C THR A 49 12.18 -31.46 -39.76
N GLY A 50 11.05 -31.09 -39.14
CA GLY A 50 9.73 -31.04 -39.78
C GLY A 50 9.13 -32.41 -40.06
N GLU A 51 9.75 -33.50 -39.58
CA GLU A 51 9.27 -34.86 -39.74
C GLU A 51 7.90 -35.03 -39.08
N CYS A 52 6.95 -35.67 -39.78
CA CYS A 52 5.57 -35.88 -39.34
C CYS A 52 4.73 -34.60 -39.13
N SER A 53 5.16 -33.46 -39.68
CA SER A 53 4.35 -32.24 -39.68
C SER A 53 3.05 -32.42 -40.47
N ASP A 54 1.93 -31.95 -39.89
CA ASP A 54 0.58 -32.10 -40.41
C ASP A 54 -0.14 -30.75 -40.58
N VAL A 55 0.58 -29.64 -40.38
CA VAL A 55 0.14 -28.27 -40.65
C VAL A 55 1.33 -27.36 -40.96
N THR A 56 1.11 -26.34 -41.79
CA THR A 56 2.07 -25.27 -42.08
C THR A 56 1.51 -23.92 -41.64
N LEU A 57 2.26 -23.18 -40.83
CA LEU A 57 1.89 -21.85 -40.37
C LEU A 57 2.64 -20.80 -41.20
N LYS A 58 1.92 -19.91 -41.86
CA LYS A 58 2.49 -18.81 -42.63
C LYS A 58 2.58 -17.57 -41.75
N VAL A 59 3.78 -17.08 -41.52
CA VAL A 59 4.09 -15.92 -40.65
C VAL A 59 5.00 -14.97 -41.43
N GLU A 60 4.58 -13.72 -41.62
CA GLU A 60 5.29 -12.72 -42.46
C GLU A 60 5.71 -13.28 -43.83
N GLY A 61 4.84 -14.06 -44.46
CA GLY A 61 5.11 -14.69 -45.77
C GLY A 61 6.13 -15.83 -45.74
N ARG A 62 6.58 -16.29 -44.57
CA ARG A 62 7.44 -17.46 -44.39
C ARG A 62 6.63 -18.64 -43.86
N LEU A 63 6.89 -19.82 -44.41
CA LEU A 63 6.21 -21.06 -44.04
C LEU A 63 6.97 -21.76 -42.90
N VAL A 64 6.23 -22.16 -41.87
CA VAL A 64 6.75 -22.87 -40.68
C VAL A 64 5.97 -24.17 -40.51
N ALA A 65 6.61 -25.30 -40.78
CA ALA A 65 6.01 -26.62 -40.56
C ALA A 65 5.81 -26.88 -39.05
N ALA A 66 4.67 -27.48 -38.69
CA ALA A 66 4.32 -27.73 -37.29
C ALA A 66 3.41 -28.96 -37.12
N HIS A 67 3.12 -29.28 -35.86
CA HIS A 67 2.34 -30.45 -35.46
C HIS A 67 1.09 -30.01 -34.70
N ARG A 68 -0.09 -30.32 -35.24
CA ARG A 68 -1.37 -29.87 -34.70
C ARG A 68 -1.58 -30.33 -33.26
N VAL A 69 -1.21 -31.58 -32.98
CA VAL A 69 -1.35 -32.17 -31.64
C VAL A 69 -0.50 -31.45 -30.59
N ILE A 70 0.73 -31.05 -30.94
CA ILE A 70 1.63 -30.34 -30.02
C ILE A 70 1.10 -28.92 -29.77
N LEU A 71 0.75 -28.19 -30.84
CA LEU A 71 0.20 -26.84 -30.73
C LEU A 71 -1.07 -26.83 -29.87
N ALA A 72 -2.01 -27.74 -30.14
CA ALA A 72 -3.27 -27.84 -29.41
C ALA A 72 -3.12 -28.36 -27.97
N ALA A 73 -2.08 -29.15 -27.67
CA ALA A 73 -1.79 -29.58 -26.31
C ALA A 73 -1.20 -28.44 -25.46
N ARG A 74 -0.50 -27.49 -26.10
CA ARG A 74 0.24 -26.42 -25.41
C ARG A 74 -0.52 -25.09 -25.35
N SER A 75 -1.56 -24.90 -26.15
CA SER A 75 -2.34 -23.66 -26.18
C SER A 75 -3.80 -23.91 -26.53
N GLN A 76 -4.70 -23.34 -25.71
CA GLN A 76 -6.14 -23.35 -25.94
C GLN A 76 -6.51 -22.62 -27.25
N TYR A 77 -5.78 -21.57 -27.60
CA TYR A 77 -5.96 -20.82 -28.85
C TYR A 77 -5.71 -21.74 -30.05
N PHE A 78 -4.55 -22.40 -30.11
CA PHE A 78 -4.23 -23.31 -31.21
C PHE A 78 -5.15 -24.53 -31.22
N ARG A 79 -5.58 -25.01 -30.06
CA ARG A 79 -6.61 -26.05 -29.98
C ARG A 79 -7.91 -25.63 -30.65
N ALA A 80 -8.40 -24.42 -30.36
CA ALA A 80 -9.60 -23.88 -30.98
C ALA A 80 -9.41 -23.68 -32.50
N LEU A 81 -8.27 -23.11 -32.92
CA LEU A 81 -7.94 -22.89 -34.32
C LEU A 81 -7.94 -24.19 -35.14
N LEU A 82 -7.38 -25.26 -34.58
CA LEU A 82 -7.09 -26.50 -35.32
C LEU A 82 -8.16 -27.59 -35.16
N TYR A 83 -9.01 -27.55 -34.13
CA TYR A 83 -9.94 -28.63 -33.83
C TYR A 83 -11.40 -28.20 -33.62
N ASN A 84 -11.74 -26.90 -33.74
CA ASN A 84 -13.10 -26.41 -33.48
C ASN A 84 -14.02 -26.40 -34.72
N GLY A 85 -13.64 -27.04 -35.82
CA GLY A 85 -14.49 -27.25 -36.99
C GLY A 85 -14.63 -26.07 -37.96
N MET A 86 -13.82 -25.01 -37.79
CA MET A 86 -13.73 -23.88 -38.72
C MET A 86 -12.90 -24.25 -39.98
N LYS A 87 -12.80 -23.33 -40.96
CA LYS A 87 -12.13 -23.60 -42.25
C LYS A 87 -10.69 -24.11 -42.05
N GLU A 88 -9.99 -23.50 -41.11
CA GLU A 88 -8.61 -23.79 -40.69
C GLU A 88 -8.46 -25.21 -40.13
N THR A 89 -9.55 -25.83 -39.69
CA THR A 89 -9.55 -27.25 -39.27
C THR A 89 -9.22 -28.18 -40.44
N ARG A 90 -9.49 -27.78 -41.69
CA ARG A 90 -9.22 -28.59 -42.89
C ARG A 90 -8.07 -28.07 -43.75
N ASP A 91 -7.59 -26.87 -43.47
CA ASP A 91 -6.51 -26.25 -44.22
C ASP A 91 -5.15 -26.84 -43.81
N LEU A 92 -4.30 -27.08 -44.81
CA LEU A 92 -2.90 -27.50 -44.62
C LEU A 92 -1.97 -26.32 -44.34
N GLU A 93 -2.38 -25.12 -44.74
CA GLU A 93 -1.64 -23.86 -44.56
C GLU A 93 -2.53 -22.83 -43.86
N ILE A 94 -2.06 -22.27 -42.74
CA ILE A 94 -2.80 -21.29 -41.93
C ILE A 94 -1.94 -20.04 -41.77
N GLU A 95 -2.46 -18.89 -42.19
CA GLU A 95 -1.78 -17.60 -42.03
C GLU A 95 -2.02 -17.00 -40.65
N LEU A 96 -0.93 -16.69 -39.94
CA LEU A 96 -0.96 -15.98 -38.66
C LEU A 96 -0.65 -14.50 -38.90
N VAL A 97 -1.71 -13.70 -39.01
CA VAL A 97 -1.63 -12.23 -39.19
C VAL A 97 -1.06 -11.57 -37.93
N ASP A 98 -0.42 -10.41 -38.07
CA ASP A 98 0.15 -9.59 -36.98
C ASP A 98 1.04 -10.38 -36.02
N THR A 99 1.93 -11.21 -36.58
CA THR A 99 2.81 -12.10 -35.83
C THR A 99 4.23 -11.95 -36.35
N SER A 100 5.16 -11.49 -35.51
CA SER A 100 6.56 -11.38 -35.92
C SER A 100 7.18 -12.76 -36.09
N LEU A 101 7.92 -12.97 -37.18
CA LEU A 101 8.55 -14.27 -37.44
C LEU A 101 9.59 -14.63 -36.37
N ASN A 102 10.36 -13.64 -35.89
CA ASN A 102 11.41 -13.87 -34.91
C ASN A 102 10.84 -14.25 -33.53
N GLY A 103 9.88 -13.46 -33.04
CA GLY A 103 9.14 -13.79 -31.81
C GLY A 103 8.45 -15.14 -31.94
N PHE A 104 7.84 -15.44 -33.09
CA PHE A 104 7.15 -16.70 -33.31
C PHE A 104 8.09 -17.91 -33.28
N LYS A 105 9.29 -17.81 -33.88
CA LYS A 105 10.31 -18.87 -33.79
C LYS A 105 10.70 -19.16 -32.33
N MET A 106 10.84 -18.13 -31.51
CA MET A 106 11.14 -18.29 -30.08
C MET A 106 9.98 -18.92 -29.33
N LEU A 107 8.75 -18.51 -29.63
CA LEU A 107 7.55 -19.13 -29.06
C LEU A 107 7.43 -20.61 -29.48
N MET A 108 7.70 -20.94 -30.74
CA MET A 108 7.70 -22.33 -31.22
C MET A 108 8.75 -23.17 -30.49
N LYS A 109 9.95 -22.65 -30.28
CA LYS A 109 10.97 -23.32 -29.44
C LYS A 109 10.42 -23.60 -28.04
N TYR A 110 9.75 -22.63 -27.42
CA TYR A 110 9.13 -22.82 -26.11
C TYR A 110 7.98 -23.84 -26.14
N ILE A 111 7.13 -23.82 -27.17
CA ILE A 111 6.00 -24.76 -27.32
C ILE A 111 6.50 -26.20 -27.32
N TYR A 112 7.56 -26.49 -28.08
CA TYR A 112 8.07 -27.85 -28.27
C TYR A 112 8.98 -28.33 -27.14
N THR A 113 9.73 -27.43 -26.51
CA THR A 113 10.76 -27.81 -25.52
C THR A 113 10.41 -27.44 -24.09
N GLY A 114 9.43 -26.55 -23.88
CA GLY A 114 9.16 -25.91 -22.59
C GLY A 114 10.28 -24.97 -22.11
N LYS A 115 11.29 -24.68 -22.95
CA LYS A 115 12.49 -23.93 -22.57
C LYS A 115 12.65 -22.66 -23.39
N LEU A 116 12.99 -21.58 -22.70
CA LEU A 116 13.35 -20.30 -23.31
C LEU A 116 14.46 -19.64 -22.50
N SER A 117 15.47 -19.08 -23.17
CA SER A 117 16.59 -18.37 -22.53
C SER A 117 16.46 -16.88 -22.80
N LEU A 118 15.82 -16.16 -21.87
CA LEU A 118 15.53 -14.74 -22.02
C LEU A 118 16.78 -13.86 -22.01
N SER A 119 17.77 -14.20 -21.17
CA SER A 119 19.03 -13.45 -21.03
C SER A 119 19.90 -13.44 -22.29
N SER A 120 19.70 -14.39 -23.20
CA SER A 120 20.40 -14.45 -24.49
C SER A 120 19.66 -13.71 -25.61
N MET A 121 18.49 -13.14 -25.33
CA MET A 121 17.68 -12.41 -26.31
C MET A 121 17.90 -10.92 -26.17
N LYS A 122 17.75 -10.19 -27.28
CA LYS A 122 17.61 -8.74 -27.24
C LYS A 122 16.26 -8.37 -26.63
N GLU A 123 16.20 -7.24 -25.96
CA GLU A 123 15.00 -6.78 -25.25
C GLU A 123 13.77 -6.69 -26.16
N GLU A 124 13.94 -6.18 -27.38
CA GLU A 124 12.84 -6.04 -28.35
C GLU A 124 12.22 -7.41 -28.69
N LEU A 125 13.07 -8.43 -28.87
CA LEU A 125 12.60 -9.80 -29.13
C LEU A 125 11.88 -10.39 -27.92
N VAL A 126 12.31 -10.07 -26.69
CA VAL A 126 11.60 -10.54 -25.50
C VAL A 126 10.22 -9.90 -25.39
N LEU A 127 10.07 -8.62 -25.72
CA LEU A 127 8.79 -7.93 -25.78
C LEU A 127 7.87 -8.46 -26.89
N GLU A 128 8.42 -8.81 -28.05
CA GLU A 128 7.67 -9.52 -29.10
C GLU A 128 7.14 -10.87 -28.59
N VAL A 129 7.99 -11.67 -27.94
CA VAL A 129 7.56 -12.96 -27.38
C VAL A 129 6.52 -12.77 -26.28
N LEU A 130 6.61 -11.72 -25.45
CA LEU A 130 5.59 -11.37 -24.47
C LEU A 130 4.24 -11.12 -25.15
N GLY A 131 4.23 -10.33 -26.23
CA GLY A 131 3.00 -10.08 -27.00
C GLY A 131 2.41 -11.32 -27.62
N LEU A 132 3.23 -12.23 -28.14
CA LEU A 132 2.75 -13.50 -28.68
C LEU A 132 2.28 -14.47 -27.59
N ALA A 133 2.94 -14.47 -26.43
CA ALA A 133 2.50 -15.25 -25.28
C ALA A 133 1.10 -14.81 -24.84
N HIS A 134 0.86 -13.49 -24.75
CA HIS A 134 -0.45 -12.93 -24.48
C HIS A 134 -1.48 -13.32 -25.55
N LYS A 135 -1.17 -13.03 -26.84
CA LYS A 135 -2.05 -13.28 -27.98
C LYS A 135 -2.50 -14.74 -28.10
N TYR A 136 -1.60 -15.68 -27.82
CA TYR A 136 -1.85 -17.11 -27.97
C TYR A 136 -2.15 -17.83 -26.65
N GLY A 137 -2.32 -17.09 -25.55
CA GLY A 137 -2.79 -17.61 -24.26
C GLY A 137 -1.76 -18.45 -23.49
N PHE A 138 -0.47 -18.11 -23.55
CA PHE A 138 0.61 -18.74 -22.78
C PHE A 138 0.87 -17.98 -21.47
N THR A 139 -0.07 -18.07 -20.51
CA THR A 139 -0.03 -17.32 -19.24
C THR A 139 1.23 -17.55 -18.42
N ASP A 140 1.73 -18.79 -18.31
CA ASP A 140 2.94 -19.08 -17.53
C ASP A 140 4.21 -18.44 -18.14
N LEU A 141 4.26 -18.37 -19.47
CA LEU A 141 5.35 -17.70 -20.19
C LEU A 141 5.24 -16.18 -20.04
N GLU A 142 4.02 -15.63 -20.15
CA GLU A 142 3.74 -14.21 -19.91
C GLU A 142 4.18 -13.77 -18.52
N ILE A 143 3.84 -14.53 -17.48
CA ILE A 143 4.27 -14.28 -16.10
C ILE A 143 5.80 -14.34 -16.00
N SER A 144 6.42 -15.37 -16.55
CA SER A 144 7.88 -15.56 -16.50
C SER A 144 8.64 -14.42 -17.19
N ILE A 145 8.16 -13.98 -18.35
CA ILE A 145 8.75 -12.84 -19.07
C ILE A 145 8.51 -11.53 -18.31
N SER A 146 7.32 -11.35 -17.72
CA SER A 146 7.00 -10.18 -16.92
C SER A 146 7.93 -10.06 -15.70
N GLU A 147 8.19 -11.15 -14.99
CA GLU A 147 9.16 -11.16 -13.87
C GLU A 147 10.58 -10.84 -14.34
N TYR A 148 11.00 -11.39 -15.48
CA TYR A 148 12.28 -11.04 -16.08
C TYR A 148 12.37 -9.54 -16.42
N MET A 149 11.32 -8.96 -17.00
CA MET A 149 11.25 -7.54 -17.35
C MET A 149 11.33 -6.65 -16.11
N LYS A 150 10.62 -7.00 -15.03
CA LYS A 150 10.71 -6.28 -13.74
C LYS A 150 12.15 -6.19 -13.24
N ALA A 151 12.92 -7.27 -13.37
CA ALA A 151 14.31 -7.33 -12.93
C ALA A 151 15.28 -6.53 -13.83
N MET A 152 14.90 -6.27 -15.09
CA MET A 152 15.74 -5.59 -16.09
C MET A 152 15.41 -4.11 -16.28
N LEU A 153 14.46 -3.56 -15.51
CA LEU A 153 14.05 -2.16 -15.62
C LEU A 153 15.22 -1.19 -15.38
N ASN A 154 15.29 -0.20 -16.24
CA ASN A 154 16.18 0.94 -16.15
C ASN A 154 15.54 2.18 -16.80
N VAL A 155 16.17 3.34 -16.64
CA VAL A 155 15.66 4.63 -17.16
C VAL A 155 15.40 4.59 -18.67
N ARG A 156 16.18 3.84 -19.46
CA ARG A 156 16.07 3.84 -20.93
C ARG A 156 14.93 2.96 -21.44
N ASN A 157 14.62 1.86 -20.76
CA ASN A 157 13.62 0.89 -21.22
C ASN A 157 12.27 0.96 -20.51
N VAL A 158 12.17 1.64 -19.36
CA VAL A 158 10.94 1.64 -18.55
C VAL A 158 9.70 2.11 -19.34
N CYS A 159 9.82 3.12 -20.19
CA CYS A 159 8.69 3.60 -21.01
C CYS A 159 8.28 2.57 -22.07
N THR A 160 9.24 1.92 -22.72
CA THR A 160 8.95 0.89 -23.73
C THR A 160 8.27 -0.32 -23.08
N ILE A 161 8.80 -0.80 -21.96
CA ILE A 161 8.21 -1.91 -21.20
C ILE A 161 6.82 -1.51 -20.67
N TYR A 162 6.66 -0.28 -20.16
CA TYR A 162 5.36 0.23 -19.71
C TYR A 162 4.34 0.28 -20.84
N SER A 163 4.72 0.76 -22.03
CA SER A 163 3.84 0.80 -23.21
C SER A 163 3.30 -0.58 -23.56
N VAL A 164 4.18 -1.59 -23.58
CA VAL A 164 3.80 -2.98 -23.86
C VAL A 164 2.94 -3.57 -22.74
N ALA A 165 3.31 -3.34 -21.48
CA ALA A 165 2.53 -3.79 -20.33
C ALA A 165 1.11 -3.19 -20.33
N HIS A 166 1.01 -1.91 -20.68
CA HIS A 166 -0.25 -1.17 -20.78
C HIS A 166 -1.12 -1.69 -21.92
N LEU A 167 -0.53 -1.93 -23.09
CA LEU A 167 -1.22 -2.50 -24.26
C LEU A 167 -1.86 -3.86 -23.94
N TYR A 168 -1.16 -4.73 -23.21
CA TYR A 168 -1.64 -6.07 -22.84
C TYR A 168 -2.32 -6.11 -21.45
N SER A 169 -2.57 -4.95 -20.83
CA SER A 169 -3.21 -4.84 -19.51
C SER A 169 -2.53 -5.66 -18.39
N LEU A 170 -1.20 -5.77 -18.44
CA LEU A 170 -0.37 -6.48 -17.47
C LEU A 170 -0.17 -5.64 -16.20
N ARG A 171 -1.23 -5.53 -15.39
CA ARG A 171 -1.32 -4.60 -14.24
C ARG A 171 -0.09 -4.61 -13.33
N SER A 172 0.38 -5.79 -12.93
CA SER A 172 1.55 -5.91 -12.05
C SER A 172 2.84 -5.35 -12.67
N LEU A 173 3.03 -5.51 -13.99
CA LEU A 173 4.18 -4.94 -14.69
C LEU A 173 4.01 -3.42 -14.87
N CYS A 174 2.79 -2.94 -15.17
CA CYS A 174 2.49 -1.51 -15.22
C CYS A 174 2.81 -0.81 -13.89
N ASP A 175 2.37 -1.37 -12.76
CA ASP A 175 2.60 -0.80 -11.43
C ASP A 175 4.09 -0.69 -11.12
N VAL A 176 4.87 -1.73 -11.45
CA VAL A 176 6.33 -1.71 -11.25
C VAL A 176 7.00 -0.68 -12.15
N CYS A 177 6.59 -0.55 -13.41
CA CYS A 177 7.12 0.46 -14.33
C CYS A 177 6.80 1.89 -13.86
N LEU A 178 5.56 2.15 -13.45
CA LEU A 178 5.14 3.46 -12.92
C LEU A 178 5.88 3.81 -11.63
N ASN A 179 6.04 2.84 -10.71
CA ASN A 179 6.82 3.04 -9.48
C ASN A 179 8.32 3.28 -9.77
N PHE A 180 8.87 2.66 -10.82
CA PHE A 180 10.22 2.95 -11.28
C PHE A 180 10.32 4.36 -11.88
N ALA A 181 9.36 4.74 -12.72
CA ALA A 181 9.28 6.06 -13.34
C ALA A 181 9.21 7.16 -12.28
N ASP A 182 8.40 7.00 -11.24
CA ASP A 182 8.28 7.97 -10.14
C ASP A 182 9.61 8.22 -9.41
N LYS A 183 10.43 7.17 -9.22
CA LYS A 183 11.74 7.27 -8.55
C LYS A 183 12.80 7.99 -9.39
N HIS A 184 12.63 7.99 -10.71
CA HIS A 184 13.56 8.53 -11.71
C HIS A 184 12.86 9.54 -12.63
N ALA A 185 11.88 10.27 -12.09
CA ALA A 185 10.93 11.04 -12.89
C ALA A 185 11.62 12.04 -13.85
N PRO A 186 12.57 12.89 -13.41
CA PRO A 186 13.24 13.83 -14.30
C PRO A 186 14.01 13.15 -15.45
N GLU A 187 14.66 12.02 -15.17
CA GLU A 187 15.41 11.30 -16.20
C GLU A 187 14.48 10.58 -17.18
N VAL A 188 13.41 9.96 -16.68
CA VAL A 188 12.47 9.15 -17.48
C VAL A 188 11.67 10.02 -18.46
N ILE A 189 11.11 11.15 -18.01
CA ILE A 189 10.34 12.06 -18.89
C ILE A 189 11.20 12.69 -20.00
N SER A 190 12.52 12.68 -19.82
CA SER A 190 13.48 13.21 -20.79
C SER A 190 13.91 12.18 -21.84
N THR A 191 13.44 10.93 -21.75
CA THR A 191 13.85 9.85 -22.68
C THR A 191 13.06 9.86 -23.98
N GLN A 192 13.65 9.28 -25.03
CA GLN A 192 12.92 9.00 -26.28
C GLN A 192 11.79 7.99 -26.07
N GLY A 193 11.93 7.07 -25.11
CA GLY A 193 10.88 6.13 -24.75
C GLY A 193 9.61 6.83 -24.26
N PHE A 194 9.74 7.91 -23.48
CA PHE A 194 8.59 8.71 -23.05
C PHE A 194 7.86 9.32 -24.25
N LEU A 195 8.60 9.82 -25.24
CA LEU A 195 8.02 10.40 -26.45
C LEU A 195 7.26 9.38 -27.31
N GLN A 196 7.55 8.08 -27.17
CA GLN A 196 6.88 7.00 -27.90
C GLN A 196 5.70 6.37 -27.13
N LEU A 197 5.39 6.84 -25.93
CA LEU A 197 4.26 6.33 -25.16
C LEU A 197 2.92 6.68 -25.85
N PRO A 198 1.92 5.79 -25.80
CA PRO A 198 0.57 6.13 -26.22
C PRO A 198 -0.03 7.19 -25.27
N ALA A 199 -0.97 7.98 -25.78
CA ALA A 199 -1.57 9.12 -25.07
C ALA A 199 -2.08 8.78 -23.65
N ASN A 200 -2.80 7.67 -23.53
CA ASN A 200 -3.34 7.18 -22.27
C ASN A 200 -2.25 6.80 -21.25
N ALA A 201 -1.12 6.26 -21.70
CA ALA A 201 0.01 5.92 -20.85
C ALA A 201 0.73 7.20 -20.37
N VAL A 202 0.87 8.21 -21.24
CA VAL A 202 1.38 9.54 -20.84
C VAL A 202 0.47 10.15 -19.79
N GLU A 203 -0.83 10.21 -20.04
CA GLU A 203 -1.83 10.74 -19.10
C GLU A 203 -1.75 10.04 -17.74
N GLN A 204 -1.71 8.70 -17.73
CA GLN A 204 -1.60 7.90 -16.52
C GLN A 204 -0.31 8.14 -15.74
N MET A 205 0.80 8.39 -16.43
CA MET A 205 2.08 8.71 -15.78
C MET A 205 2.03 10.12 -15.16
N ILE A 206 1.58 11.13 -15.92
CA ILE A 206 1.61 12.54 -15.47
C ILE A 206 0.53 12.90 -14.46
N GLN A 207 -0.56 12.14 -14.35
CA GLN A 207 -1.59 12.42 -13.33
C GLN A 207 -1.10 12.12 -11.90
N ARG A 208 -0.07 11.27 -11.74
CA ARG A 208 0.40 10.77 -10.44
C ARG A 208 1.05 11.84 -9.58
N ASP A 209 0.62 11.95 -8.32
CA ASP A 209 1.28 12.80 -7.32
C ASP A 209 2.74 12.38 -7.06
N SER A 210 3.05 11.11 -7.30
CA SER A 210 4.38 10.52 -7.06
C SER A 210 5.40 10.77 -8.17
N LEU A 211 4.99 11.31 -9.33
CA LEU A 211 5.89 11.67 -10.43
C LEU A 211 6.68 12.95 -10.08
N CYS A 212 7.64 12.83 -9.17
CA CYS A 212 8.29 13.97 -8.53
C CYS A 212 9.36 14.63 -9.42
N ALA A 213 8.92 15.42 -10.41
CA ALA A 213 9.75 16.30 -11.23
C ALA A 213 9.21 17.75 -11.19
N PRO A 214 10.03 18.77 -11.44
CA PRO A 214 9.56 20.14 -11.59
C PRO A 214 8.47 20.22 -12.68
N GLU A 215 7.34 20.86 -12.39
CA GLU A 215 6.21 20.87 -13.32
C GLU A 215 6.55 21.49 -14.68
N ILE A 216 7.50 22.43 -14.71
CA ILE A 216 8.02 23.01 -15.95
C ILE A 216 8.73 21.98 -16.85
N ASP A 217 9.40 21.00 -16.27
CA ASP A 217 10.08 19.94 -17.02
C ASP A 217 9.06 18.91 -17.54
N ILE A 218 8.02 18.62 -16.75
CA ILE A 218 6.87 17.80 -17.20
C ILE A 218 6.18 18.49 -18.38
N PHE A 219 5.92 19.80 -18.30
CA PHE A 219 5.36 20.57 -19.42
C PHE A 219 6.25 20.49 -20.67
N ARG A 220 7.58 20.63 -20.53
CA ARG A 220 8.50 20.55 -21.67
C ARG A 220 8.47 19.17 -22.33
N ALA A 221 8.41 18.10 -21.54
CA ALA A 221 8.28 16.74 -22.04
C ALA A 221 6.94 16.52 -22.77
N VAL A 222 5.83 16.98 -22.18
CA VAL A 222 4.49 16.91 -22.81
C VAL A 222 4.43 17.70 -24.11
N ARG A 223 4.98 18.92 -24.13
CA ARG A 223 5.05 19.74 -25.35
C ARG A 223 5.79 19.03 -26.47
N GLU A 224 6.91 18.37 -26.16
CA GLU A 224 7.67 17.62 -27.16
C GLU A 224 6.92 16.36 -27.62
N TRP A 225 6.22 15.67 -26.72
CA TRP A 225 5.35 14.54 -27.08
C TRP A 225 4.25 14.96 -28.06
N ILE A 226 3.55 16.08 -27.79
CA ILE A 226 2.51 16.64 -28.66
C ILE A 226 3.08 17.00 -30.04
N ARG A 227 4.30 17.57 -30.08
CA ARG A 227 4.98 17.92 -31.34
C ARG A 227 5.22 16.70 -32.24
N GLN A 228 5.40 15.51 -31.66
CA GLN A 228 5.58 14.26 -32.41
C GLN A 228 4.26 13.57 -32.78
N HIS A 229 3.14 14.00 -32.20
CA HIS A 229 1.81 13.44 -32.44
C HIS A 229 0.80 14.53 -32.88
N PRO A 230 1.06 15.23 -34.00
CA PRO A 230 0.24 16.37 -34.43
C PRO A 230 -1.21 16.00 -34.75
N ASP A 231 -1.49 14.74 -35.03
CA ASP A 231 -2.83 14.24 -35.39
C ASP A 231 -3.70 13.91 -34.15
N GLN A 232 -3.15 13.98 -32.93
CA GLN A 232 -3.80 13.57 -31.68
C GLN A 232 -4.23 14.77 -30.81
N GLN A 233 -5.02 15.69 -31.37
CA GLN A 233 -5.37 16.96 -30.71
C GLN A 233 -6.23 16.79 -29.45
N GLU A 234 -7.18 15.84 -29.44
CA GLU A 234 -8.04 15.57 -28.27
C GLU A 234 -7.23 14.98 -27.11
N ASP A 235 -6.38 14.00 -27.42
CA ASP A 235 -5.44 13.40 -26.46
C ASP A 235 -4.47 14.45 -25.88
N ALA A 236 -3.97 15.36 -26.72
CA ALA A 236 -3.11 16.45 -26.28
C ALA A 236 -3.81 17.35 -25.24
N GLN A 237 -5.09 17.68 -25.45
CA GLN A 237 -5.86 18.48 -24.48
C GLN A 237 -6.05 17.74 -23.16
N MET A 238 -6.35 16.45 -23.21
CA MET A 238 -6.49 15.59 -22.02
C MET A 238 -5.20 15.54 -21.20
N ILE A 239 -4.06 15.37 -21.86
CA ILE A 239 -2.73 15.34 -21.24
C ILE A 239 -2.39 16.72 -20.63
N VAL A 240 -2.59 17.81 -21.37
CA VAL A 240 -2.33 19.18 -20.88
C VAL A 240 -3.18 19.51 -19.65
N ALA A 241 -4.42 19.02 -19.57
CA ALA A 241 -5.29 19.21 -18.42
C ALA A 241 -4.77 18.55 -17.11
N ARG A 242 -3.82 17.61 -17.20
CA ARG A 242 -3.17 16.99 -16.03
C ARG A 242 -1.98 17.77 -15.48
N LEU A 243 -1.55 18.83 -16.18
CA LEU A 243 -0.47 19.69 -15.74
C LEU A 243 -0.91 20.63 -14.60
N ARG A 244 -0.06 20.77 -13.60
CA ARG A 244 -0.33 21.55 -12.38
C ARG A 244 0.27 22.94 -12.50
N LEU A 245 -0.31 23.75 -13.38
CA LEU A 245 0.22 25.07 -13.75
C LEU A 245 0.52 25.99 -12.56
N SER A 246 -0.24 25.87 -11.46
CA SER A 246 -0.02 26.64 -10.22
C SER A 246 1.31 26.32 -9.51
N LEU A 247 1.96 25.20 -9.86
CA LEU A 247 3.30 24.84 -9.39
C LEU A 247 4.44 25.43 -10.24
N ILE A 248 4.12 26.06 -11.37
CA ILE A 248 5.10 26.69 -12.26
C ILE A 248 5.38 28.13 -11.79
N LYS A 249 6.64 28.58 -11.92
CA LYS A 249 7.02 29.96 -11.58
C LYS A 249 6.37 30.95 -12.53
N LEU A 250 6.05 32.15 -12.02
CA LEU A 250 5.42 33.21 -12.81
C LEU A 250 6.22 33.55 -14.09
N ASP A 251 7.56 33.58 -13.98
CA ASP A 251 8.44 33.83 -15.12
C ASP A 251 8.27 32.76 -16.22
N ASP A 252 8.29 31.48 -15.85
CA ASP A 252 8.08 30.37 -16.78
C ASP A 252 6.65 30.35 -17.36
N LEU A 253 5.63 30.70 -16.56
CA LEU A 253 4.25 30.81 -17.05
C LEU A 253 4.15 31.84 -18.19
N LEU A 254 4.80 32.99 -18.03
CA LEU A 254 4.71 34.08 -19.01
C LEU A 254 5.65 33.90 -20.20
N ASN A 255 6.85 33.36 -19.98
CA ASN A 255 7.92 33.30 -20.99
C ASN A 255 8.06 31.94 -21.67
N VAL A 256 7.52 30.86 -21.09
CA VAL A 256 7.61 29.49 -21.63
C VAL A 256 6.24 28.91 -21.94
N ILE A 257 5.29 28.97 -21.00
CA ILE A 257 3.96 28.36 -21.17
C ILE A 257 3.12 29.18 -22.14
N ARG A 258 2.94 30.48 -21.88
CA ARG A 258 2.11 31.36 -22.72
C ARG A 258 2.52 31.38 -24.20
N PRO A 259 3.82 31.51 -24.57
CA PRO A 259 4.22 31.55 -25.98
C PRO A 259 4.08 30.21 -26.71
N SER A 260 3.91 29.09 -25.97
CA SER A 260 3.75 27.76 -26.59
C SER A 260 2.42 27.58 -27.33
N GLY A 261 1.38 28.35 -26.95
CA GLY A 261 0.03 28.20 -27.49
C GLY A 261 -0.71 26.91 -27.07
N LEU A 262 -0.10 26.04 -26.26
CA LEU A 262 -0.72 24.77 -25.82
C LEU A 262 -1.72 24.94 -24.67
N VAL A 263 -1.62 26.04 -23.93
CA VAL A 263 -2.46 26.33 -22.76
C VAL A 263 -3.19 27.64 -23.01
N ALA A 264 -4.50 27.66 -22.74
CA ALA A 264 -5.31 28.87 -22.85
C ALA A 264 -4.84 29.96 -21.89
N SER A 265 -4.96 31.24 -22.31
CA SER A 265 -4.56 32.37 -21.45
C SER A 265 -5.35 32.41 -20.15
N ASP A 266 -6.63 32.04 -20.17
CA ASP A 266 -7.49 31.99 -18.99
C ASP A 266 -7.00 30.96 -17.97
N ALA A 267 -6.58 29.77 -18.42
CA ALA A 267 -6.01 28.73 -17.55
C ALA A 267 -4.70 29.18 -16.86
N ILE A 268 -3.89 30.02 -17.54
CA ILE A 268 -2.69 30.61 -16.94
C ILE A 268 -3.07 31.63 -15.86
N LEU A 269 -4.08 32.46 -16.12
CA LEU A 269 -4.59 33.43 -15.14
C LEU A 269 -5.20 32.72 -13.94
N ASP A 270 -5.96 31.64 -14.15
CA ASP A 270 -6.52 30.81 -13.09
C ASP A 270 -5.42 30.16 -12.24
N ALA A 271 -4.33 29.71 -12.85
CA ALA A 271 -3.19 29.16 -12.12
C ALA A 271 -2.47 30.21 -11.25
N ILE A 272 -2.32 31.44 -11.76
CA ILE A 272 -1.76 32.56 -10.99
C ILE A 272 -2.69 32.93 -9.84
N LYS A 273 -3.99 33.02 -10.10
CA LYS A 273 -5.02 33.29 -9.11
C LYS A 273 -5.01 32.21 -8.02
N GLU A 274 -5.03 30.94 -8.42
CA GLU A 274 -4.94 29.79 -7.53
C GLU A 274 -3.73 29.89 -6.61
N ARG A 275 -2.54 30.19 -7.15
CA ARG A 275 -1.32 30.36 -6.35
C ARG A 275 -1.38 31.55 -5.39
N SER A 276 -2.10 32.61 -5.74
CA SER A 276 -2.24 33.81 -4.89
C SER A 276 -3.31 33.66 -3.80
N GLU A 277 -4.37 32.91 -4.08
CA GLU A 277 -5.52 32.75 -3.18
C GLU A 277 -5.40 31.51 -2.29
N LYS A 278 -4.93 30.38 -2.84
CA LYS A 278 -4.72 29.17 -2.06
C LYS A 278 -3.47 29.33 -1.23
N LYS A 279 -3.57 28.89 0.02
CA LYS A 279 -2.38 28.71 0.85
C LYS A 279 -1.54 27.61 0.19
N SER A 280 -0.22 27.78 0.15
CA SER A 280 0.73 26.82 -0.43
C SER A 280 0.39 25.36 -0.13
N GLY A 281 0.12 25.00 1.12
CA GLY A 281 -0.26 23.62 1.49
C GLY A 281 -1.59 23.08 0.93
N GLU A 282 -2.39 23.87 0.23
CA GLU A 282 -3.61 23.44 -0.51
C GLU A 282 -3.33 23.17 -2.00
N LEU A 283 -2.14 23.52 -2.49
CA LEU A 283 -1.71 23.18 -3.83
C LEU A 283 -1.41 21.68 -3.93
N THR A 284 -1.69 21.11 -5.11
CA THR A 284 -1.49 19.68 -5.39
C THR A 284 -0.03 19.42 -5.76
N TYR A 285 0.88 19.58 -4.81
CA TYR A 285 2.30 19.29 -5.04
C TYR A 285 2.55 17.84 -5.49
N ARG A 286 3.69 17.61 -6.13
CA ARG A 286 4.23 16.28 -6.40
C ARG A 286 5.34 15.96 -5.40
N GLY A 287 5.44 14.70 -4.97
CA GLY A 287 6.40 14.28 -3.96
C GLY A 287 6.83 12.84 -4.12
N PHE A 288 8.01 12.48 -3.62
CA PHE A 288 8.47 11.09 -3.65
C PHE A 288 7.60 10.21 -2.76
N LEU A 289 7.21 9.03 -3.26
CA LEU A 289 6.46 8.04 -2.49
C LEU A 289 7.33 6.83 -2.19
N LEU A 290 7.64 6.62 -0.90
CA LEU A 290 8.38 5.45 -0.43
C LEU A 290 7.56 4.73 0.66
N PRO A 291 6.76 3.72 0.29
CA PRO A 291 5.90 3.02 1.25
C PRO A 291 6.70 2.36 2.37
N ASN A 292 6.26 2.56 3.61
CA ASN A 292 6.79 2.00 4.85
C ASN A 292 8.28 2.29 5.10
N VAL A 293 8.85 3.30 4.44
CA VAL A 293 10.22 3.75 4.66
C VAL A 293 10.21 5.03 5.49
N ASN A 294 10.98 5.06 6.59
CA ASN A 294 11.15 6.28 7.38
C ASN A 294 11.99 7.30 6.58
N VAL A 295 11.35 8.38 6.11
CA VAL A 295 12.03 9.47 5.40
C VAL A 295 12.63 10.52 6.34
N MET A 296 12.37 10.42 7.65
CA MET A 296 12.93 11.26 8.71
C MET A 296 14.25 10.68 9.23
N SER A 297 15.25 10.59 8.35
CA SER A 297 16.57 10.07 8.67
C SER A 297 17.65 10.88 7.95
N SER A 298 18.83 10.95 8.55
CA SER A 298 20.02 11.56 7.92
C SER A 298 20.37 10.91 6.58
N THR A 299 20.03 9.63 6.36
CA THR A 299 20.21 8.94 5.07
C THR A 299 19.37 9.53 3.94
N PHE A 300 18.27 10.19 4.27
CA PHE A 300 17.40 10.92 3.34
C PHE A 300 17.65 12.44 3.39
N ASN A 301 18.78 12.86 3.95
CA ASN A 301 19.17 14.27 4.13
C ASN A 301 18.14 15.09 4.92
N ALA A 302 17.38 14.45 5.81
CA ALA A 302 16.52 15.19 6.73
C ALA A 302 17.40 15.96 7.76
N THR A 303 16.97 17.16 8.14
CA THR A 303 17.70 18.05 9.04
C THR A 303 16.76 18.66 10.08
N VAL A 304 17.22 18.76 11.33
CA VAL A 304 16.48 19.47 12.38
C VAL A 304 16.86 20.96 12.31
N LEU A 305 15.89 21.83 12.05
CA LEU A 305 16.08 23.28 11.93
C LEU A 305 15.97 23.97 13.29
N THR A 306 15.06 23.51 14.16
CA THR A 306 14.86 24.06 15.50
C THR A 306 14.69 22.94 16.54
N GLY A 307 15.08 23.22 17.78
CA GLY A 307 15.08 22.26 18.89
C GLY A 307 16.50 22.02 19.43
N GLU A 308 16.62 21.98 20.76
CA GLU A 308 17.88 21.71 21.46
C GLU A 308 18.10 20.20 21.60
N GLY A 309 19.34 19.71 21.52
CA GLY A 309 19.63 18.26 21.62
C GLY A 309 19.36 17.45 20.34
N SER A 310 19.31 18.11 19.19
CA SER A 310 18.84 17.57 17.89
C SER A 310 19.66 16.45 17.26
N THR A 311 20.89 16.19 17.73
CA THR A 311 21.82 15.23 17.10
C THR A 311 21.32 13.79 17.07
N THR A 312 20.38 13.43 17.96
CA THR A 312 19.89 12.05 18.12
C THR A 312 18.50 11.81 17.52
N LEU A 313 17.74 12.87 17.22
CA LEU A 313 16.33 12.78 16.82
C LEU A 313 16.12 11.96 15.54
N LEU A 314 17.05 12.10 14.59
CA LEU A 314 17.03 11.47 13.27
C LEU A 314 17.91 10.21 13.19
N SER A 315 18.44 9.74 14.33
CA SER A 315 19.34 8.58 14.38
C SER A 315 18.60 7.23 14.36
N GLY A 316 17.30 7.23 14.65
CA GLY A 316 16.50 6.01 14.84
C GLY A 316 16.72 5.33 16.20
N GLU A 317 17.58 5.88 17.06
CA GLU A 317 17.75 5.39 18.43
C GLU A 317 16.49 5.64 19.27
N THR A 318 15.95 4.58 19.86
CA THR A 318 14.70 4.63 20.66
C THR A 318 14.86 4.05 22.05
N SER A 319 16.05 3.51 22.37
CA SER A 319 16.27 2.75 23.60
C SER A 319 17.29 3.40 24.53
N ARG A 320 18.28 4.11 23.98
CA ARG A 320 19.40 4.71 24.72
C ARG A 320 19.21 6.22 24.86
N TYR A 321 18.45 6.60 25.88
CA TYR A 321 18.24 8.00 26.25
C TYR A 321 18.02 8.11 27.76
N ASP A 322 18.52 9.20 28.33
CA ASP A 322 18.53 9.53 29.76
C ASP A 322 18.23 11.02 29.97
N MET A 323 18.30 11.52 31.20
CA MET A 323 17.90 12.91 31.50
C MET A 323 18.83 13.97 30.88
N GLU A 324 20.00 13.58 30.39
CA GLU A 324 21.00 14.50 29.83
C GLU A 324 21.09 14.43 28.29
N ARG A 325 20.71 13.30 27.69
CA ARG A 325 20.89 13.05 26.23
C ARG A 325 19.86 12.10 25.64
N GLY A 326 19.79 12.10 24.31
CA GLY A 326 18.96 11.17 23.53
C GLY A 326 17.53 11.66 23.30
N PHE A 327 17.29 12.96 23.42
CA PHE A 327 16.02 13.60 23.06
C PHE A 327 16.29 15.02 22.54
N THR A 328 15.35 15.53 21.76
CA THR A 328 15.26 16.94 21.36
C THR A 328 14.20 17.64 22.18
N THR A 329 14.46 18.89 22.56
CA THR A 329 13.56 19.66 23.39
C THR A 329 13.35 21.08 22.89
N HIS A 330 12.22 21.67 23.28
CA HIS A 330 11.98 23.10 23.19
C HIS A 330 11.20 23.55 24.42
N VAL A 331 11.41 24.82 24.82
CA VAL A 331 10.62 25.45 25.87
C VAL A 331 9.19 25.68 25.36
N ILE A 332 8.21 25.32 26.17
CA ILE A 332 6.78 25.53 25.89
C ILE A 332 6.48 27.02 26.13
N SER A 333 6.28 27.75 25.04
CA SER A 333 5.90 29.17 25.07
C SER A 333 5.40 29.61 23.69
N ASP A 334 4.53 30.61 23.65
CA ASP A 334 3.98 31.16 22.40
C ASP A 334 5.05 31.73 21.44
N LYS A 335 6.25 32.02 21.96
CA LYS A 335 7.37 32.56 21.18
C LYS A 335 8.23 31.47 20.54
N ASN A 336 8.11 30.22 20.98
CA ASN A 336 8.95 29.13 20.49
C ASN A 336 8.24 28.43 19.32
N PRO A 337 8.88 28.30 18.14
CA PRO A 337 8.27 27.64 17.00
C PRO A 337 8.20 26.11 17.12
N GLY A 338 8.62 25.52 18.25
CA GLY A 338 8.67 24.08 18.44
C GLY A 338 9.89 23.44 17.77
N ILE A 339 9.79 22.14 17.52
CA ILE A 339 10.80 21.35 16.81
C ILE A 339 10.41 21.29 15.33
N ILE A 340 11.21 21.93 14.48
CA ILE A 340 11.01 21.97 13.02
C ILE A 340 12.06 21.09 12.37
N ILE A 341 11.61 20.24 11.47
CA ILE A 341 12.43 19.29 10.73
C ILE A 341 12.16 19.48 9.25
N GLN A 342 13.22 19.64 8.47
CA GLN A 342 13.18 19.68 7.02
C GLN A 342 13.51 18.29 6.48
N LEU A 343 12.71 17.80 5.55
CA LEU A 343 13.01 16.62 4.75
C LEU A 343 14.04 16.98 3.66
N GLY A 344 14.88 16.03 3.26
CA GLY A 344 15.88 16.29 2.22
C GLY A 344 15.29 16.53 0.83
N ARG A 345 13.99 16.26 0.65
CA ARG A 345 13.17 16.53 -0.53
C ARG A 345 11.68 16.37 -0.17
N PRO A 346 10.74 16.82 -1.01
CA PRO A 346 9.33 16.56 -0.80
C PRO A 346 8.97 15.07 -0.86
N PHE A 347 8.23 14.59 0.14
CA PHE A 347 7.71 13.23 0.22
C PHE A 347 6.20 13.21 0.43
N ILE A 348 5.51 12.23 -0.16
CA ILE A 348 4.13 11.91 0.19
C ILE A 348 4.16 11.08 1.47
N ILE A 349 3.53 11.58 2.53
CA ILE A 349 3.41 10.88 3.82
C ILE A 349 1.97 10.94 4.34
N ASN A 350 1.61 9.97 5.18
CA ASN A 350 0.30 9.90 5.84
C ASN A 350 0.38 9.30 7.26
N HIS A 351 1.60 8.98 7.72
CA HIS A 351 1.85 8.36 9.01
C HIS A 351 3.08 8.97 9.67
N ILE A 352 2.93 9.41 10.91
CA ILE A 352 4.01 9.91 11.76
C ILE A 352 4.03 9.09 13.04
N ARG A 353 5.23 8.68 13.46
CA ARG A 353 5.44 8.06 14.77
C ARG A 353 6.31 8.96 15.61
N LEU A 354 5.85 9.24 16.82
CA LEU A 354 6.63 10.00 17.80
C LEU A 354 6.98 9.08 18.97
N LEU A 355 8.15 9.25 19.56
CA LEU A 355 8.43 8.74 20.89
C LEU A 355 8.58 9.94 21.82
N LEU A 356 7.55 10.18 22.64
CA LEU A 356 7.65 11.15 23.73
C LEU A 356 8.44 10.53 24.88
N TRP A 357 9.04 11.36 25.72
CA TRP A 357 9.73 10.89 26.93
C TRP A 357 8.81 9.99 27.77
N ASP A 358 9.27 8.77 28.09
CA ASP A 358 8.46 7.79 28.83
C ASP A 358 9.17 7.10 30.01
N ARG A 359 10.29 7.67 30.47
CA ARG A 359 11.03 7.15 31.65
C ARG A 359 10.35 7.43 32.98
N ASP A 360 9.35 8.31 32.99
CA ASP A 360 8.49 8.58 34.14
C ASP A 360 7.03 8.75 33.68
N GLN A 361 6.14 9.13 34.60
CA GLN A 361 4.70 9.24 34.36
C GLN A 361 4.28 10.58 33.76
N ARG A 362 5.20 11.46 33.34
CA ARG A 362 4.82 12.74 32.74
C ARG A 362 4.01 12.55 31.47
N SER A 363 3.15 13.51 31.20
CA SER A 363 2.33 13.58 30.00
C SER A 363 2.46 14.95 29.33
N TYR A 364 2.15 14.98 28.03
CA TYR A 364 2.31 16.14 27.16
C TYR A 364 1.04 16.43 26.37
N ASN A 365 0.77 17.71 26.14
CA ASN A 365 -0.13 18.14 25.07
C ASN A 365 0.73 18.70 23.94
N TYR A 366 0.33 18.48 22.70
CA TYR A 366 1.07 18.94 21.53
C TYR A 366 0.20 18.95 20.28
N TYR A 367 0.69 19.57 19.21
CA TYR A 367 0.12 19.41 17.87
C TYR A 367 1.22 19.20 16.83
N VAL A 368 0.85 18.64 15.68
CA VAL A 368 1.74 18.41 14.54
C VAL A 368 1.22 19.14 13.32
N GLU A 369 2.12 19.88 12.70
CA GLU A 369 1.86 20.62 11.48
C GLU A 369 2.87 20.24 10.40
N ILE A 370 2.41 20.31 9.16
CA ILE A 370 3.21 20.03 7.97
C ILE A 370 3.19 21.22 7.03
N SER A 371 4.26 21.37 6.25
CA SER A 371 4.42 22.47 5.30
C SER A 371 5.28 22.06 4.10
N MET A 372 5.11 22.81 3.01
CA MET A 372 5.97 22.72 1.82
C MET A 372 7.02 23.83 1.75
N ASP A 373 6.81 24.95 2.44
CA ASP A 373 7.59 26.19 2.30
C ASP A 373 7.96 26.89 3.62
N GLN A 374 7.52 26.37 4.77
CA GLN A 374 7.61 26.97 6.10
C GLN A 374 6.78 28.25 6.32
N GLU A 375 6.08 28.75 5.31
CA GLU A 375 5.21 29.92 5.43
C GLU A 375 3.78 29.48 5.78
N VAL A 376 3.29 28.46 5.07
CA VAL A 376 1.97 27.89 5.30
C VAL A 376 2.11 26.57 6.05
N TRP A 377 1.50 26.51 7.23
CA TRP A 377 1.44 25.32 8.06
C TRP A 377 0.01 24.76 8.09
N ILE A 378 -0.10 23.45 7.93
CA ILE A 378 -1.37 22.73 8.03
C ILE A 378 -1.31 21.80 9.21
N ARG A 379 -2.25 21.97 10.15
CA ARG A 379 -2.39 21.10 11.31
C ARG A 379 -3.02 19.79 10.88
N VAL A 380 -2.24 18.72 11.02
CA VAL A 380 -2.68 17.34 10.69
C VAL A 380 -3.05 16.54 11.93
N VAL A 381 -2.53 16.95 13.09
CA VAL A 381 -2.87 16.36 14.39
C VAL A 381 -2.97 17.47 15.42
N ASP A 382 -4.06 17.50 16.17
CA ASP A 382 -4.22 18.40 17.30
C ASP A 382 -4.47 17.63 18.60
N HIS A 383 -3.40 17.42 19.38
CA HIS A 383 -3.48 16.82 20.70
C HIS A 383 -3.33 17.86 21.83
N SER A 384 -3.71 19.12 21.58
CA SER A 384 -3.49 20.22 22.54
C SER A 384 -4.29 20.09 23.84
N ASN A 385 -5.29 19.20 23.87
CA ASN A 385 -6.19 18.97 25.01
C ASN A 385 -6.15 17.53 25.55
N TYR A 386 -5.14 16.72 25.19
CA TYR A 386 -5.04 15.32 25.60
C TYR A 386 -3.67 15.02 26.20
N LEU A 387 -3.65 14.41 27.39
CA LEU A 387 -2.41 14.06 28.09
C LEU A 387 -1.75 12.81 27.46
N CYS A 388 -0.88 13.04 26.48
CA CYS A 388 -0.20 11.99 25.74
C CYS A 388 1.14 11.58 26.37
N ARG A 389 1.57 10.34 26.18
CA ARG A 389 2.87 9.82 26.66
C ARG A 389 3.41 8.70 25.77
N SER A 390 4.71 8.45 25.85
CA SER A 390 5.37 7.35 25.12
C SER A 390 5.10 7.40 23.61
N ARG A 391 4.99 6.26 22.95
CA ARG A 391 4.86 6.15 21.50
C ARG A 391 3.49 6.63 21.01
N GLN A 392 3.53 7.50 20.00
CA GLN A 392 2.38 8.06 19.32
C GLN A 392 2.35 7.53 17.89
N MET A 393 1.17 7.11 17.43
CA MET A 393 0.88 6.56 16.11
C MET A 393 -0.15 7.47 15.44
N LEU A 394 0.32 8.36 14.57
CA LEU A 394 -0.44 9.49 14.05
C LEU A 394 -0.71 9.30 12.56
N TYR A 395 -1.99 9.23 12.19
CA TYR A 395 -2.42 9.01 10.82
C TYR A 395 -3.23 10.20 10.32
N PHE A 396 -3.09 10.53 9.03
CA PHE A 396 -3.80 11.64 8.40
C PHE A 396 -3.92 11.39 6.89
N THR A 397 -4.71 12.19 6.18
CA THR A 397 -4.83 12.08 4.72
C THR A 397 -3.47 12.28 4.04
N PRO A 398 -3.09 11.44 3.05
CA PRO A 398 -1.82 11.58 2.34
C PRO A 398 -1.58 12.98 1.80
N ARG A 399 -0.40 13.52 2.09
CA ARG A 399 0.01 14.87 1.68
C ARG A 399 1.48 14.89 1.30
N VAL A 400 1.82 15.74 0.35
CA VAL A 400 3.22 16.07 0.07
C VAL A 400 3.72 17.02 1.14
N VAL A 401 4.85 16.67 1.75
CA VAL A 401 5.44 17.38 2.87
C VAL A 401 6.92 17.59 2.60
N ASN A 402 7.44 18.75 2.99
CA ASN A 402 8.86 19.04 3.01
C ASN A 402 9.34 19.49 4.41
N PHE A 403 8.43 19.99 5.24
CA PHE A 403 8.72 20.41 6.61
C PHE A 403 7.67 19.85 7.57
N ILE A 404 8.13 19.39 8.73
CA ILE A 404 7.27 18.91 9.83
C ILE A 404 7.61 19.74 11.07
N ARG A 405 6.59 20.21 11.77
CA ARG A 405 6.70 20.98 13.00
C ARG A 405 5.92 20.29 14.11
N ILE A 406 6.58 20.08 15.24
CA ILE A 406 5.98 19.52 16.46
C ILE A 406 6.07 20.58 17.54
N VAL A 407 4.92 20.98 18.08
CA VAL A 407 4.85 22.01 19.12
C VAL A 407 4.19 21.44 20.36
N GLY A 408 4.96 21.30 21.43
CA GLY A 408 4.43 21.02 22.76
C GLY A 408 3.74 22.25 23.35
N THR A 409 2.56 22.04 23.91
CA THR A 409 1.71 23.09 24.50
C THR A 409 1.53 22.93 26.00
N TYR A 410 1.74 21.73 26.54
CA TYR A 410 1.69 21.45 27.96
C TYR A 410 2.60 20.28 28.34
N ASN A 411 3.15 20.31 29.56
CA ASN A 411 3.84 19.20 30.19
C ASN A 411 3.51 19.21 31.69
N THR A 412 3.13 18.06 32.23
CA THR A 412 2.72 17.88 33.64
C THR A 412 3.82 18.14 34.68
N VAL A 413 5.09 18.13 34.28
CA VAL A 413 6.25 18.18 35.20
C VAL A 413 7.00 19.52 35.14
N ASN A 414 7.21 20.06 33.94
CA ASN A 414 7.98 21.29 33.74
C ASN A 414 7.55 22.01 32.45
N ASN A 415 8.21 23.11 32.10
CA ASN A 415 7.86 23.91 30.92
C ASN A 415 8.63 23.54 29.64
N SER A 416 9.05 22.28 29.49
CA SER A 416 9.82 21.81 28.31
C SER A 416 9.15 20.62 27.65
N PHE A 417 9.06 20.61 26.32
CA PHE A 417 8.56 19.47 25.55
C PHE A 417 9.73 18.58 25.15
N HIS A 418 9.62 17.26 25.32
CA HIS A 418 10.73 16.33 25.06
C HIS A 418 10.31 15.27 24.04
N LEU A 419 11.02 15.24 22.90
CA LEU A 419 10.82 14.30 21.81
C LEU A 419 12.06 13.44 21.64
N VAL A 420 11.95 12.14 21.89
CA VAL A 420 13.06 11.19 21.84
C VAL A 420 13.37 10.81 20.39
N SER A 421 12.35 10.41 19.64
CA SER A 421 12.49 10.00 18.24
C SER A 421 11.27 10.40 17.42
N ILE A 422 11.46 10.46 16.11
CA ILE A 422 10.41 10.70 15.13
C ILE A 422 10.65 9.87 13.88
N GLU A 423 9.56 9.33 13.34
CA GLU A 423 9.52 8.71 12.01
C GLU A 423 8.40 9.35 11.21
N ALA A 424 8.60 9.54 9.91
CA ALA A 424 7.53 9.89 8.98
C ALA A 424 7.59 8.98 7.76
N MET A 425 6.44 8.49 7.33
CA MET A 425 6.34 7.51 6.25
C MET A 425 4.98 7.56 5.58
N TYR A 426 4.89 6.90 4.43
CA TYR A 426 3.63 6.54 3.82
C TYR A 426 3.28 5.10 4.18
N THR A 427 2.04 4.82 4.59
CA THR A 427 1.52 3.48 4.77
C THR A 427 0.29 3.25 3.90
N SER A 428 0.21 2.06 3.31
CA SER A 428 -0.98 1.57 2.61
C SER A 428 -1.89 0.75 3.53
N GLU A 429 -1.48 0.53 4.79
CA GLU A 429 -2.31 -0.15 5.77
C GLU A 429 -3.57 0.68 6.06
N PRO A 430 -4.76 0.06 6.08
CA PRO A 430 -5.99 0.78 6.32
C PRO A 430 -6.04 1.29 7.77
N PHE A 431 -6.45 2.55 7.93
CA PHE A 431 -6.71 3.19 9.21
C PHE A 431 -8.00 4.01 9.13
N ASP A 432 -8.64 4.22 10.28
CA ASP A 432 -9.86 5.03 10.39
C ASP A 432 -9.59 6.21 11.31
N VAL A 433 -9.63 7.42 10.75
CA VAL A 433 -9.42 8.67 11.47
C VAL A 433 -10.67 9.51 11.30
N ASP A 434 -11.25 9.94 12.41
CA ASP A 434 -12.45 10.76 12.39
C ASP A 434 -12.16 12.13 11.76
N PRO A 435 -12.92 12.56 10.73
CA PRO A 435 -12.59 13.76 9.95
C PRO A 435 -12.78 15.06 10.76
N VAL A 436 -13.49 15.02 11.88
CA VAL A 436 -13.76 16.20 12.72
C VAL A 436 -12.70 16.35 13.80
N THR A 437 -12.46 15.28 14.55
CA THR A 437 -11.55 15.27 15.70
C THR A 437 -10.11 14.92 15.34
N THR A 438 -9.87 14.33 14.16
CA THR A 438 -8.58 13.80 13.70
C THR A 438 -8.03 12.65 14.57
N LEU A 439 -8.87 12.07 15.43
CA LEU A 439 -8.49 10.98 16.31
C LEU A 439 -8.63 9.63 15.62
N LEU A 440 -7.73 8.71 15.95
CA LEU A 440 -7.79 7.33 15.46
C LEU A 440 -8.95 6.57 16.10
N VAL A 441 -9.76 5.92 15.27
CA VAL A 441 -10.76 4.93 15.66
C VAL A 441 -10.08 3.56 15.62
N PRO A 442 -9.82 2.93 16.79
CA PRO A 442 -9.01 1.72 16.83
C PRO A 442 -9.80 0.48 16.36
N SER A 443 -9.25 -0.27 15.40
CA SER A 443 -9.87 -1.53 14.94
C SER A 443 -9.59 -2.74 15.84
N ALA A 444 -8.81 -2.56 16.91
CA ALA A 444 -8.37 -3.62 17.83
C ALA A 444 -8.13 -3.03 19.23
N ASN A 445 -7.88 -3.89 20.23
CA ASN A 445 -7.62 -3.45 21.59
C ASN A 445 -6.38 -2.54 21.69
N VAL A 446 -6.58 -1.28 22.10
CA VAL A 446 -5.47 -0.32 22.35
C VAL A 446 -5.00 -0.29 23.81
N ALA A 447 -5.76 -0.87 24.74
CA ALA A 447 -5.36 -1.03 26.13
C ALA A 447 -4.43 -2.25 26.27
N THR A 448 -3.21 -2.17 25.74
CA THR A 448 -2.19 -3.24 25.84
C THR A 448 -0.81 -2.67 26.15
N ILE A 449 0.04 -3.50 26.76
CA ILE A 449 1.45 -3.14 27.01
C ILE A 449 2.20 -2.88 25.68
N ALA A 450 1.90 -3.66 24.64
CA ALA A 450 2.50 -3.51 23.31
C ALA A 450 2.17 -2.15 22.67
N ASN A 451 0.99 -1.59 22.97
CA ASN A 451 0.57 -0.25 22.58
C ASN A 451 0.94 0.80 23.65
N ASN A 452 1.90 0.54 24.53
CA ASN A 452 2.40 1.49 25.53
C ASN A 452 1.36 2.00 26.56
N ALA A 453 0.20 1.34 26.67
CA ALA A 453 -0.77 1.60 27.72
C ALA A 453 -0.21 1.15 29.09
N ILE A 454 -0.70 1.76 30.17
CA ILE A 454 -0.23 1.50 31.54
C ILE A 454 -1.38 1.56 32.53
N VAL A 455 -1.31 0.73 33.58
CA VAL A 455 -2.15 0.87 34.78
C VAL A 455 -1.46 1.84 35.74
N ILE A 456 -2.04 3.01 35.97
CA ILE A 456 -1.48 4.07 36.86
C ILE A 456 -2.05 4.02 38.28
N GLU A 457 -3.25 3.47 38.45
CA GLU A 457 -3.86 3.20 39.76
C GLU A 457 -4.45 1.79 39.80
N GLY A 458 -4.47 1.20 41.00
CA GLY A 458 -4.84 -0.20 41.23
C GLY A 458 -3.67 -1.00 41.79
N VAL A 459 -3.99 -2.07 42.51
CA VAL A 459 -3.04 -2.96 43.15
C VAL A 459 -2.96 -4.26 42.36
N SER A 460 -1.74 -4.71 42.05
CA SER A 460 -1.49 -6.01 41.42
C SER A 460 -0.11 -6.50 41.84
N ARG A 461 0.08 -7.83 41.93
CA ARG A 461 1.41 -8.43 42.14
C ARG A 461 2.31 -8.28 40.93
N SER A 462 1.73 -8.21 39.73
CA SER A 462 2.44 -7.98 38.48
C SER A 462 1.94 -6.70 37.81
N ARG A 463 2.87 -5.77 37.55
CA ARG A 463 2.55 -4.50 36.89
C ARG A 463 1.84 -4.79 35.56
N ASN A 464 0.77 -4.05 35.29
CA ASN A 464 -0.01 -4.17 34.06
C ASN A 464 -0.68 -5.55 33.82
N ALA A 465 -0.90 -6.35 34.87
CA ALA A 465 -1.62 -7.62 34.76
C ALA A 465 -2.97 -7.46 34.03
N LEU A 466 -3.68 -6.36 34.26
CA LEU A 466 -4.98 -6.06 33.62
C LEU A 466 -4.93 -5.99 32.08
N ILE A 467 -3.78 -5.67 31.50
CA ILE A 467 -3.64 -5.32 30.07
C ILE A 467 -2.52 -6.12 29.39
N ASN A 468 -2.13 -7.26 29.98
CA ASN A 468 -1.07 -8.12 29.47
C ASN A 468 -1.56 -9.14 28.42
N GLY A 469 -2.87 -9.28 28.23
CA GLY A 469 -3.47 -10.23 27.28
C GLY A 469 -3.79 -11.61 27.85
N GLU A 470 -3.47 -11.88 29.11
CA GLU A 470 -3.75 -13.16 29.77
C GLU A 470 -5.19 -13.19 30.28
N THR A 471 -5.94 -14.21 29.88
CA THR A 471 -7.38 -14.35 30.22
C THR A 471 -7.74 -15.71 30.78
N SER A 472 -6.77 -16.58 31.04
CA SER A 472 -7.02 -17.97 31.46
C SER A 472 -6.11 -18.41 32.60
N ASN A 473 -4.89 -17.87 32.69
CA ASN A 473 -3.91 -18.22 33.70
C ASN A 473 -3.85 -17.18 34.82
N TYR A 474 -4.85 -17.21 35.71
CA TYR A 474 -4.92 -16.38 36.91
C TYR A 474 -5.47 -17.20 38.09
N ASP A 475 -5.02 -16.82 39.28
CA ASP A 475 -5.41 -17.44 40.54
C ASP A 475 -5.44 -16.37 41.64
N TRP A 476 -5.64 -16.80 42.90
CA TRP A 476 -5.77 -15.85 44.00
C TRP A 476 -4.48 -15.04 44.24
N ASP A 477 -3.36 -15.59 43.80
CA ASP A 477 -2.05 -15.00 43.95
C ASP A 477 -1.69 -14.07 42.80
N ASN A 478 -2.10 -14.33 41.54
CA ASN A 478 -1.67 -13.54 40.38
C ASN A 478 -2.74 -13.43 39.27
N GLY A 479 -2.53 -12.48 38.35
CA GLY A 479 -3.30 -12.38 37.11
C GLY A 479 -4.54 -11.47 37.17
N TYR A 480 -4.62 -10.58 38.15
CA TYR A 480 -5.66 -9.56 38.22
C TYR A 480 -5.12 -8.24 38.79
N THR A 481 -5.85 -7.16 38.56
CA THR A 481 -5.67 -5.87 39.23
C THR A 481 -6.90 -5.59 40.08
N CYS A 482 -6.69 -5.07 41.29
CA CYS A 482 -7.76 -4.83 42.25
C CYS A 482 -7.68 -3.46 42.92
N HIS A 483 -8.76 -3.07 43.59
CA HIS A 483 -8.78 -1.95 44.51
C HIS A 483 -9.78 -2.19 45.65
N GLN A 484 -9.57 -1.53 46.79
CA GLN A 484 -10.51 -1.57 47.90
C GLN A 484 -11.80 -0.82 47.54
N LEU A 485 -12.95 -1.41 47.86
CA LEU A 485 -14.26 -0.76 47.67
C LEU A 485 -14.35 0.52 48.53
N GLY A 486 -14.96 1.57 47.98
CA GLY A 486 -15.19 2.84 48.66
C GLY A 486 -13.97 3.76 48.83
N SER A 487 -12.76 3.34 48.47
CA SER A 487 -11.53 4.13 48.70
C SER A 487 -10.51 4.12 47.56
N GLY A 488 -10.80 3.46 46.44
CA GLY A 488 -9.88 3.41 45.30
C GLY A 488 -10.58 3.19 43.97
N ALA A 489 -9.77 3.11 42.92
CA ALA A 489 -10.16 2.75 41.57
C ALA A 489 -9.01 2.02 40.88
N ILE A 490 -9.29 1.43 39.72
CA ILE A 490 -8.26 1.02 38.76
C ILE A 490 -8.25 2.05 37.63
N ILE A 491 -7.11 2.68 37.35
CA ILE A 491 -6.98 3.65 36.27
C ILE A 491 -5.99 3.16 35.22
N VAL A 492 -6.45 3.08 33.99
CA VAL A 492 -5.65 2.76 32.80
C VAL A 492 -5.43 4.05 32.01
N GLN A 493 -4.18 4.32 31.62
CA GLN A 493 -3.82 5.40 30.71
C GLN A 493 -3.36 4.81 29.37
N LEU A 494 -4.00 5.24 28.29
CA LEU A 494 -3.60 5.00 26.91
C LEU A 494 -2.47 5.97 26.51
N PRO A 495 -1.58 5.61 25.56
CA PRO A 495 -0.46 6.48 25.19
C PRO A 495 -0.89 7.78 24.49
N GLN A 496 -2.02 7.75 23.80
CA GLN A 496 -2.55 8.83 22.98
C GLN A 496 -4.09 8.79 23.03
N PRO A 497 -4.78 9.86 22.64
CA PRO A 497 -6.23 9.83 22.51
C PRO A 497 -6.69 8.88 21.40
N TYR A 498 -7.72 8.10 21.70
CA TYR A 498 -8.45 7.29 20.73
C TYR A 498 -9.93 7.61 20.80
N LEU A 499 -10.62 7.42 19.69
CA LEU A 499 -12.05 7.59 19.61
C LEU A 499 -12.73 6.22 19.82
N ILE A 500 -13.29 5.99 21.01
CA ILE A 500 -13.72 4.66 21.50
C ILE A 500 -15.24 4.66 21.74
N ASP A 501 -15.91 3.56 21.41
CA ASP A 501 -17.34 3.32 21.62
C ASP A 501 -17.67 1.96 22.28
N SER A 502 -16.64 1.18 22.61
CA SER A 502 -16.82 -0.11 23.27
C SER A 502 -15.66 -0.49 24.17
N MET A 503 -15.96 -1.27 25.22
CA MET A 503 -14.95 -1.82 26.12
C MET A 503 -15.36 -3.24 26.54
N ARG A 504 -14.37 -4.06 26.90
CA ARG A 504 -14.61 -5.36 27.51
C ARG A 504 -13.79 -5.48 28.77
N LEU A 505 -14.36 -6.12 29.78
CA LEU A 505 -13.62 -6.47 31.00
C LEU A 505 -13.98 -7.88 31.43
N LEU A 506 -12.98 -8.60 31.92
CA LEU A 506 -13.14 -9.89 32.57
C LEU A 506 -13.09 -9.67 34.08
N LEU A 507 -14.24 -9.79 34.73
CA LEU A 507 -14.30 -9.83 36.18
C LEU A 507 -13.85 -11.21 36.67
N TRP A 508 -13.35 -11.26 37.90
CA TRP A 508 -12.99 -12.53 38.54
C TRP A 508 -14.14 -13.54 38.49
N ASP A 509 -13.86 -14.74 37.99
CA ASP A 509 -14.86 -15.78 37.74
C ASP A 509 -14.42 -17.19 38.20
N CYS A 510 -13.29 -17.32 38.89
CA CYS A 510 -12.85 -18.61 39.47
C CYS A 510 -13.81 -19.17 40.53
N ASP A 511 -14.76 -18.36 41.02
CA ASP A 511 -15.83 -18.75 41.92
C ASP A 511 -17.13 -17.99 41.58
N ASP A 512 -18.21 -18.23 42.34
CA ASP A 512 -19.55 -17.71 42.08
C ASP A 512 -19.79 -16.26 42.52
N ARG A 513 -18.73 -15.51 42.86
CA ARG A 513 -18.87 -14.10 43.23
C ARG A 513 -19.38 -13.24 42.08
N HIS A 514 -20.00 -12.13 42.46
CA HIS A 514 -20.45 -11.11 41.54
C HIS A 514 -20.12 -9.71 42.06
N TYR A 515 -20.11 -8.76 41.14
CA TYR A 515 -19.67 -7.38 41.35
C TYR A 515 -20.71 -6.39 40.84
N SER A 516 -20.68 -5.19 41.41
CA SER A 516 -21.35 -4.01 40.85
C SER A 516 -20.32 -2.91 40.67
N TYR A 517 -20.36 -2.16 39.57
CA TYR A 517 -19.31 -1.21 39.22
C TYR A 517 -19.83 -0.10 38.29
N TYR A 518 -19.02 0.92 38.10
CA TYR A 518 -19.21 1.88 37.00
C TYR A 518 -17.87 2.15 36.31
N VAL A 519 -17.93 2.68 35.09
CA VAL A 519 -16.76 3.03 34.30
C VAL A 519 -16.85 4.49 33.86
N GLU A 520 -15.75 5.20 34.03
CA GLU A 520 -15.60 6.59 33.60
C GLU A 520 -14.40 6.72 32.64
N VAL A 521 -14.47 7.70 31.75
CA VAL A 521 -13.39 8.05 30.83
C VAL A 521 -13.01 9.52 30.95
N SER A 522 -11.77 9.85 30.60
CA SER A 522 -11.25 11.21 30.62
C SER A 522 -10.16 11.44 29.56
N CYS A 523 -9.97 12.69 29.16
CA CYS A 523 -8.89 13.15 28.30
C CYS A 523 -7.71 13.75 29.09
N ASP A 524 -7.97 14.22 30.31
CA ASP A 524 -7.07 15.07 31.11
C ASP A 524 -6.87 14.55 32.55
N ASN A 525 -7.45 13.39 32.90
CA ASN A 525 -7.43 12.77 34.23
C ASN A 525 -8.13 13.59 35.34
N THR A 526 -8.86 14.65 35.00
CA THR A 526 -9.56 15.53 35.95
C THR A 526 -11.06 15.63 35.67
N SER A 527 -11.44 15.73 34.39
CA SER A 527 -12.81 15.80 33.92
C SER A 527 -13.24 14.40 33.51
N TRP A 528 -14.19 13.81 34.24
CA TRP A 528 -14.62 12.42 34.07
C TRP A 528 -16.04 12.33 33.54
N THR A 529 -16.24 11.46 32.54
CA THR A 529 -17.55 11.15 31.98
C THR A 529 -17.89 9.70 32.27
N ARG A 530 -19.01 9.45 32.94
CA ARG A 530 -19.49 8.09 33.20
C ARG A 530 -20.09 7.49 31.92
N ILE A 531 -19.50 6.40 31.43
CA ILE A 531 -19.92 5.71 30.19
C ILE A 531 -20.73 4.44 30.47
N ALA A 532 -20.62 3.88 31.67
CA ALA A 532 -21.36 2.71 32.09
C ALA A 532 -21.65 2.79 33.59
N ASP A 533 -22.89 2.54 33.98
CA ASP A 533 -23.30 2.44 35.37
C ASP A 533 -23.99 1.09 35.60
N LYS A 534 -23.29 0.19 36.29
CA LYS A 534 -23.76 -1.15 36.68
C LYS A 534 -23.79 -1.29 38.19
N THR A 535 -24.00 -0.20 38.91
CA THR A 535 -23.99 -0.18 40.38
C THR A 535 -25.19 -0.91 41.00
N GLN A 536 -26.25 -1.16 40.22
CA GLN A 536 -27.44 -1.90 40.62
C GLN A 536 -27.54 -3.29 39.98
N GLU A 537 -26.46 -3.77 39.35
CA GLU A 537 -26.42 -5.06 38.67
C GLU A 537 -25.48 -6.06 39.37
N HIS A 538 -25.78 -7.37 39.25
CA HIS A 538 -24.90 -8.45 39.69
C HIS A 538 -24.09 -8.99 38.51
N CYS A 539 -22.90 -8.42 38.29
CA CYS A 539 -22.05 -8.72 37.14
C CYS A 539 -21.00 -9.81 37.48
N ARG A 540 -20.70 -10.70 36.54
CA ARG A 540 -19.68 -11.76 36.69
C ARG A 540 -19.01 -12.06 35.35
N ALA A 541 -17.78 -12.54 35.38
CA ALA A 541 -17.03 -12.95 34.19
C ALA A 541 -16.96 -11.80 33.14
N TRP A 542 -17.04 -12.14 31.86
CA TRP A 542 -16.96 -11.18 30.77
C TRP A 542 -18.13 -10.20 30.76
N GLN A 543 -17.77 -8.93 30.66
CA GLN A 543 -18.67 -7.81 30.50
C GLN A 543 -18.34 -7.09 29.21
N ILE A 544 -19.38 -6.64 28.49
CA ILE A 544 -19.26 -5.88 27.25
C ILE A 544 -20.00 -4.56 27.46
N LEU A 545 -19.28 -3.47 27.30
CA LEU A 545 -19.79 -2.11 27.43
C LEU A 545 -19.88 -1.48 26.04
N ARG A 546 -21.00 -0.81 25.77
CA ARG A 546 -21.22 -0.02 24.55
C ARG A 546 -21.75 1.34 24.96
N PHE A 547 -21.21 2.38 24.35
CA PHE A 547 -21.52 3.76 24.67
C PHE A 547 -21.29 4.65 23.44
N ASP A 548 -21.72 5.90 23.52
CA ASP A 548 -21.48 6.86 22.45
C ASP A 548 -19.98 7.06 22.23
N ARG A 549 -19.60 7.25 20.98
CA ARG A 549 -18.21 7.37 20.60
C ARG A 549 -17.58 8.63 21.20
N LEU A 550 -16.55 8.45 22.03
CA LEU A 550 -15.92 9.52 22.81
C LEU A 550 -14.38 9.48 22.72
N PRO A 551 -13.70 10.63 22.78
CA PRO A 551 -12.25 10.69 22.98
C PRO A 551 -11.87 10.14 24.36
N VAL A 552 -10.91 9.21 24.39
CA VAL A 552 -10.47 8.53 25.61
C VAL A 552 -8.94 8.51 25.68
N VAL A 553 -8.40 8.96 26.81
CA VAL A 553 -7.00 8.78 27.21
C VAL A 553 -6.91 7.99 28.50
N PHE A 554 -7.77 8.28 29.47
CA PHE A 554 -7.84 7.61 30.76
C PHE A 554 -9.16 6.86 30.88
N ILE A 555 -9.09 5.68 31.50
CA ILE A 555 -10.24 4.87 31.88
C ILE A 555 -10.14 4.59 33.37
N ARG A 556 -11.22 4.87 34.10
CA ARG A 556 -11.36 4.58 35.52
C ARG A 556 -12.44 3.52 35.72
N LEU A 557 -12.04 2.40 36.30
CA LEU A 557 -12.94 1.32 36.73
C LEU A 557 -13.14 1.43 38.24
N VAL A 558 -14.39 1.56 38.69
CA VAL A 558 -14.72 1.66 40.10
C VAL A 558 -15.72 0.59 40.49
N GLY A 559 -15.24 -0.38 41.27
CA GLY A 559 -16.09 -1.33 41.97
C GLY A 559 -16.84 -0.65 43.12
N THR A 560 -18.12 -1.00 43.24
CA THR A 560 -19.02 -0.51 44.30
C THR A 560 -19.54 -1.65 45.19
N HIS A 561 -19.56 -2.88 44.67
CA HIS A 561 -19.95 -4.07 45.42
C HIS A 561 -19.15 -5.28 44.96
N ASN A 562 -18.89 -6.20 45.90
CA ASN A 562 -18.43 -7.56 45.67
C ASN A 562 -19.12 -8.46 46.71
N SER A 563 -19.70 -9.57 46.27
CA SER A 563 -20.50 -10.47 47.12
C SER A 563 -19.69 -11.30 48.12
N VAL A 564 -18.35 -11.32 48.02
CA VAL A 564 -17.49 -12.16 48.86
C VAL A 564 -16.61 -11.35 49.83
N ASN A 565 -16.09 -10.19 49.42
CA ASN A 565 -15.20 -9.37 50.23
C ASN A 565 -15.22 -7.90 49.79
N GLU A 566 -14.40 -7.05 50.43
CA GLU A 566 -14.38 -5.61 50.18
C GLU A 566 -13.40 -5.16 49.08
N VAL A 567 -13.05 -6.05 48.14
CA VAL A 567 -12.07 -5.78 47.09
C VAL A 567 -12.67 -6.02 45.70
N PHE A 568 -12.60 -5.04 44.82
CA PHE A 568 -12.97 -5.20 43.41
C PHE A 568 -11.83 -5.84 42.63
N HIS A 569 -12.10 -6.90 41.86
CA HIS A 569 -11.07 -7.61 41.10
C HIS A 569 -11.42 -7.59 39.61
N CYS A 570 -10.47 -7.16 38.78
CA CYS A 570 -10.57 -7.19 37.33
C CYS A 570 -9.35 -7.92 36.76
N VAL A 571 -9.62 -8.99 36.01
CA VAL A 571 -8.60 -9.89 35.45
C VAL A 571 -7.99 -9.26 34.21
N HIS A 572 -8.85 -8.85 33.27
CA HIS A 572 -8.41 -8.35 31.96
C HIS A 572 -9.30 -7.23 31.45
N PHE A 573 -8.73 -6.32 30.66
CA PHE A 573 -9.41 -5.16 30.11
C PHE A 573 -9.05 -4.89 28.65
N GLU A 574 -10.06 -4.54 27.85
CA GLU A 574 -9.91 -4.21 26.44
C GLU A 574 -10.67 -2.94 26.07
N CYS A 575 -10.05 -2.15 25.20
CA CYS A 575 -10.57 -0.93 24.60
C CYS A 575 -10.54 -1.00 23.06
N PRO A 576 -11.42 -1.77 22.39
CA PRO A 576 -11.59 -1.69 20.95
C PRO A 576 -12.61 -0.61 20.56
N ALA A 577 -12.62 -0.15 19.30
CA ALA A 577 -13.82 0.47 18.72
C ALA A 577 -14.54 -0.53 17.81
N GLN A 578 -15.85 -0.42 17.72
CA GLN A 578 -16.63 -1.24 16.80
C GLN A 578 -16.36 -0.83 15.36
N ARG A 579 -16.21 -1.83 14.48
CA ARG A 579 -16.35 -1.59 13.04
C ARG A 579 -17.83 -1.33 12.77
N SER A 580 -18.21 -0.07 12.64
CA SER A 580 -19.37 0.27 11.82
C SER A 580 -19.15 -0.33 10.44
N ALA A 581 -20.08 -1.14 9.94
CA ALA A 581 -20.03 -1.70 8.60
C ALA A 581 -20.15 -0.57 7.57
N PHE A 582 -19.07 0.17 7.31
CA PHE A 582 -18.99 1.10 6.21
C PHE A 582 -18.49 0.37 4.98
N THR A 583 -19.37 0.32 3.98
CA THR A 583 -19.04 0.06 2.58
C THR A 583 -17.89 1.00 2.19
N PRO A 584 -16.83 0.54 1.50
CA PRO A 584 -15.75 1.41 1.10
C PRO A 584 -16.31 2.57 0.29
N LEU A 585 -15.95 3.81 0.68
CA LEU A 585 -16.18 4.98 -0.16
C LEU A 585 -15.46 4.72 -1.49
N GLY A 586 -16.28 4.47 -2.51
CA GLY A 586 -15.83 4.42 -3.89
C GLY A 586 -15.12 5.72 -4.24
N THR A 587 -14.03 5.56 -4.97
CA THR A 587 -13.36 6.58 -5.79
C THR A 587 -14.34 7.68 -6.23
N PHE A 588 -14.11 8.90 -5.75
CA PHE A 588 -14.85 10.07 -6.22
C PHE A 588 -14.53 10.32 -7.70
N GLY A 589 -15.54 10.09 -8.54
CA GLY A 589 -15.62 10.51 -9.92
C GLY A 589 -17.08 10.73 -10.30
N SER A 590 -17.41 11.97 -10.68
CA SER A 590 -18.61 12.42 -11.38
C SER A 590 -19.94 12.49 -10.62
N MET A 591 -20.37 13.73 -10.34
CA MET A 591 -21.77 14.10 -10.13
C MET A 591 -22.62 13.77 -11.36
N VAL A 592 -23.75 13.08 -11.17
CA VAL A 592 -24.94 13.24 -12.02
C VAL A 592 -26.21 13.06 -11.17
N ASN A 593 -27.11 14.05 -11.23
CA ASN A 593 -28.47 14.02 -10.70
C ASN A 593 -29.33 12.93 -11.37
N ALA A 594 -30.17 12.24 -10.60
CA ALA A 594 -31.55 11.94 -11.00
C ALA A 594 -32.39 11.45 -9.82
N SER A 595 -33.43 12.22 -9.53
CA SER A 595 -34.62 11.89 -8.76
C SER A 595 -35.44 10.76 -9.40
N THR A 596 -35.97 9.81 -8.62
CA THR A 596 -37.40 9.43 -8.66
C THR A 596 -37.74 8.46 -7.51
N PHE A 597 -38.85 8.79 -6.85
CA PHE A 597 -39.64 7.94 -5.96
C PHE A 597 -40.04 6.61 -6.62
N GLU A 598 -40.07 5.52 -5.86
CA GLU A 598 -41.27 4.67 -5.76
C GLU A 598 -41.22 3.76 -4.51
N ARG A 599 -42.39 3.69 -3.85
CA ARG A 599 -42.70 2.80 -2.72
C ARG A 599 -42.89 1.38 -3.24
N ASN A 600 -42.57 0.37 -2.42
CA ASN A 600 -43.42 -0.81 -2.30
C ASN A 600 -43.18 -1.50 -0.95
N GLU A 601 -44.30 -1.77 -0.28
CA GLU A 601 -44.43 -2.56 0.94
C GLU A 601 -44.35 -4.07 0.62
N GLU A 602 -44.29 -4.86 1.71
CA GLU A 602 -44.77 -6.24 1.83
C GLU A 602 -43.84 -7.40 1.37
N VAL A 603 -43.31 -8.19 2.32
CA VAL A 603 -43.91 -9.45 2.84
C VAL A 603 -42.86 -10.25 3.64
N ASP A 604 -43.27 -10.65 4.84
CA ASP A 604 -42.58 -11.53 5.78
C ASP A 604 -42.68 -13.02 5.37
N SER A 605 -41.76 -13.84 5.89
CA SER A 605 -41.69 -15.31 5.87
C SER A 605 -41.00 -15.99 4.67
N ILE A 606 -40.00 -16.83 4.98
CA ILE A 606 -39.90 -18.23 4.53
C ILE A 606 -38.97 -19.00 5.47
N ARG A 607 -39.45 -20.14 5.92
CA ARG A 607 -38.83 -21.15 6.78
C ARG A 607 -37.80 -21.99 6.00
N ASN A 608 -36.75 -22.42 6.71
CA ASN A 608 -35.97 -23.63 6.43
C ASN A 608 -36.88 -24.85 6.21
N PRO A 609 -36.52 -25.78 5.30
CA PRO A 609 -36.10 -27.11 5.79
C PRO A 609 -35.11 -27.89 4.88
N LEU A 610 -34.72 -29.06 5.41
CA LEU A 610 -34.14 -30.27 4.76
C LEU A 610 -32.61 -30.38 4.75
N SER A 611 -31.99 -31.52 5.00
CA SER A 611 -32.40 -32.82 5.58
C SER A 611 -31.14 -33.67 5.72
N ALA A 612 -31.10 -34.49 6.77
CA ALA A 612 -30.08 -35.49 7.04
C ALA A 612 -30.16 -36.72 6.13
N CYS A 613 -29.09 -37.53 6.24
CA CYS A 613 -28.96 -38.98 6.10
C CYS A 613 -28.12 -39.47 4.91
N ILE A 614 -27.05 -40.22 5.23
CA ILE A 614 -26.86 -41.63 4.85
C ILE A 614 -25.84 -42.25 5.82
N SER A 615 -26.28 -43.30 6.50
CA SER A 615 -25.48 -44.27 7.25
C SER A 615 -25.17 -45.47 6.36
N VAL A 616 -23.95 -46.01 6.42
CA VAL A 616 -23.64 -47.37 5.95
C VAL A 616 -22.78 -48.08 7.01
N THR A 617 -23.24 -49.26 7.40
CA THR A 617 -22.71 -50.20 8.38
C THR A 617 -21.82 -51.27 7.74
N SER A 618 -20.79 -51.76 8.46
CA SER A 618 -20.34 -53.16 8.58
C SER A 618 -18.93 -53.18 9.22
N SER A 619 -18.72 -53.55 10.49
CA SER A 619 -18.61 -54.90 11.10
C SER A 619 -17.27 -55.63 10.83
N THR A 620 -16.81 -56.35 11.88
CA THR A 620 -15.65 -57.29 12.03
C THR A 620 -14.26 -56.62 12.11
N ASP A 621 -13.40 -56.84 13.11
CA ASP A 621 -13.32 -57.77 14.26
C ASP A 621 -12.69 -57.07 15.48
#